data_AF-A0A423WBD1-F1
#
_entry.id   AF-A0A423WBD1-F1
#
_cell.length_a   1.000
_cell.length_b   1.000
_cell.length_c   1.000
_cell.angle_alpha   90.00
_cell.angle_beta   90.00
_cell.angle_gamma   90.00
#
_symmetry.space_group_name_H-M   'P 1'
#
loop_
_entity.id
_entity.type
_entity.pdbx_description
1 polymer ?
#
loop_
_entity_poly.entity_id
_entity_poly.type
_entity_poly.pdbx_seq_one_letter_code
_entity_poly.pdbx_strand_id
1 'polypeptide(L)'
;MAANTERVAIITGGSGGMGLAVAQALAARGGWQIHIFDIKEEDGRKVASSLPRTTFHKANVVSYDGLAAAFAAAFKAGGNRLDFVFANAGTVEIPNRTNGHAAPDSAVDSSSLLAPPPPPDFTSVDVNLKGGVNTVHLAHHYLNLSPKKGSIVITASASGFWPTYWAPMYTASKFGLIGFMRTVAHLYRPEGIRVNALCPGAVRTPLLPAAAWDMTPEDMLTPLELIAEVVLKLAEGEEVVDSKGVRVPSEELYGQAIVANGKNCYVQNGPEYCDEVMARTMEGTKTLFQ
;
A
#
# COMPACT_ATOMS: atom_id res chain seq x y z
N MET A 1 -26.42 26.04 0.97
CA MET A 1 -25.90 24.88 0.20
C MET A 1 -25.98 23.66 1.10
N ALA A 2 -26.59 22.57 0.63
CA ALA A 2 -26.62 21.33 1.41
C ALA A 2 -25.17 20.90 1.70
N ALA A 3 -24.86 20.54 2.96
CA ALA A 3 -23.54 20.05 3.31
C ALA A 3 -23.21 18.82 2.46
N ASN A 4 -22.00 18.75 1.89
CA ASN A 4 -21.57 17.58 1.13
C ASN A 4 -21.54 16.36 2.08
N THR A 5 -22.53 15.48 1.95
CA THR A 5 -22.65 14.29 2.79
C THR A 5 -21.78 13.14 2.30
N GLU A 6 -21.29 13.21 1.06
CA GLU A 6 -20.46 12.16 0.46
C GLU A 6 -19.08 12.11 1.14
N ARG A 7 -18.59 10.89 1.34
CA ARG A 7 -17.24 10.63 1.84
C ARG A 7 -16.23 10.79 0.71
N VAL A 8 -15.03 11.23 1.00
CA VAL A 8 -13.98 11.48 0.00
C VAL A 8 -12.85 10.48 0.17
N ALA A 9 -12.49 9.79 -0.91
CA ALA A 9 -11.38 8.84 -0.97
C ALA A 9 -10.29 9.31 -1.93
N ILE A 10 -9.02 9.16 -1.54
CA ILE A 10 -7.85 9.31 -2.42
C ILE A 10 -7.18 7.95 -2.58
N ILE A 11 -6.87 7.54 -3.81
CA ILE A 11 -6.21 6.27 -4.11
C ILE A 11 -5.00 6.53 -5.02
N THR A 12 -3.79 6.28 -4.52
CA THR A 12 -2.57 6.33 -5.36
C THR A 12 -2.38 5.01 -6.10
N GLY A 13 -1.87 5.05 -7.34
CA GLY A 13 -1.85 3.87 -8.21
C GLY A 13 -3.27 3.44 -8.60
N GLY A 14 -4.19 4.40 -8.73
CA GLY A 14 -5.62 4.13 -8.91
C GLY A 14 -6.03 3.79 -10.34
N SER A 15 -5.11 3.88 -11.32
CA SER A 15 -5.43 3.63 -12.73
C SER A 15 -5.41 2.13 -13.11
N GLY A 16 -5.02 1.23 -12.21
CA GLY A 16 -5.00 -0.20 -12.50
C GLY A 16 -4.80 -1.09 -11.27
N GLY A 17 -4.82 -2.41 -11.49
CA GLY A 17 -4.57 -3.42 -10.46
C GLY A 17 -5.44 -3.25 -9.22
N MET A 18 -4.81 -3.34 -8.03
CA MET A 18 -5.51 -3.22 -6.74
C MET A 18 -6.15 -1.84 -6.52
N GLY A 19 -5.52 -0.75 -6.96
CA GLY A 19 -6.05 0.59 -6.80
C GLY A 19 -7.35 0.79 -7.58
N LEU A 20 -7.40 0.30 -8.82
CA LEU A 20 -8.61 0.29 -9.64
C LEU A 20 -9.71 -0.58 -9.01
N ALA A 21 -9.38 -1.78 -8.52
CA ALA A 21 -10.34 -2.66 -7.88
C ALA A 21 -11.00 -2.01 -6.64
N VAL A 22 -10.21 -1.31 -5.82
CA VAL A 22 -10.73 -0.55 -4.67
C VAL A 22 -11.59 0.63 -5.14
N ALA A 23 -11.18 1.36 -6.18
CA ALA A 23 -12.00 2.46 -6.74
C ALA A 23 -13.35 1.95 -7.26
N GLN A 24 -13.37 0.82 -7.96
CA GLN A 24 -14.59 0.16 -8.43
C GLN A 24 -15.49 -0.26 -7.28
N ALA A 25 -14.92 -0.87 -6.22
CA ALA A 25 -15.68 -1.30 -5.05
C ALA A 25 -16.30 -0.11 -4.28
N LEU A 26 -15.56 0.99 -4.09
CA LEU A 26 -16.09 2.21 -3.48
C LEU A 26 -17.20 2.84 -4.33
N ALA A 27 -17.02 2.86 -5.66
CA ALA A 27 -18.02 3.37 -6.59
C ALA A 27 -19.32 2.56 -6.52
N ALA A 28 -19.20 1.22 -6.47
CA ALA A 28 -20.33 0.30 -6.32
C ALA A 28 -21.02 0.42 -4.95
N ARG A 29 -20.25 0.65 -3.87
CA ARG A 29 -20.78 0.90 -2.52
C ARG A 29 -21.62 2.18 -2.46
N GLY A 30 -21.23 3.20 -3.23
CA GLY A 30 -21.92 4.49 -3.29
C GLY A 30 -21.62 5.40 -2.08
N GLY A 31 -22.02 6.67 -2.17
CA GLY A 31 -21.76 7.68 -1.14
C GLY A 31 -20.29 8.11 -1.04
N TRP A 32 -19.49 7.81 -2.07
CA TRP A 32 -18.09 8.19 -2.19
C TRP A 32 -17.85 9.10 -3.39
N GLN A 33 -17.04 10.14 -3.18
CA GLN A 33 -16.28 10.83 -4.22
C GLN A 33 -14.87 10.25 -4.24
N ILE A 34 -14.39 9.87 -5.41
CA ILE A 34 -13.18 9.09 -5.57
C ILE A 34 -12.16 9.91 -6.36
N HIS A 35 -10.98 10.10 -5.80
CA HIS A 35 -9.86 10.74 -6.47
C HIS A 35 -8.76 9.71 -6.70
N ILE A 36 -8.48 9.37 -7.95
CA ILE A 36 -7.41 8.44 -8.31
C ILE A 36 -6.18 9.21 -8.77
N PHE A 37 -5.03 8.87 -8.20
CA PHE A 37 -3.74 9.47 -8.50
C PHE A 37 -2.87 8.44 -9.21
N ASP A 38 -2.30 8.81 -10.36
CA ASP A 38 -1.39 7.92 -11.08
C ASP A 38 -0.48 8.72 -12.03
N ILE A 39 0.61 8.12 -12.47
CA ILE A 39 1.48 8.67 -13.52
C ILE A 39 0.93 8.37 -14.93
N LYS A 40 0.13 7.30 -15.07
CA LYS A 40 -0.47 6.87 -16.34
C LYS A 40 -1.71 7.68 -16.67
N GLU A 41 -1.48 8.80 -17.34
CA GLU A 41 -2.53 9.80 -17.62
C GLU A 41 -3.69 9.25 -18.48
N GLU A 42 -3.40 8.50 -19.53
CA GLU A 42 -4.44 7.94 -20.40
C GLU A 42 -5.34 6.94 -19.66
N ASP A 43 -4.71 5.98 -18.95
CA ASP A 43 -5.44 4.98 -18.16
C ASP A 43 -6.26 5.63 -17.05
N GLY A 44 -5.68 6.62 -16.36
CA GLY A 44 -6.37 7.35 -15.30
C GLY A 44 -7.60 8.12 -15.80
N ARG A 45 -7.49 8.79 -16.95
CA ARG A 45 -8.63 9.46 -17.59
C ARG A 45 -9.72 8.45 -17.98
N LYS A 46 -9.35 7.29 -18.54
CA LYS A 46 -10.31 6.22 -18.88
C LYS A 46 -11.07 5.73 -17.65
N VAL A 47 -10.38 5.50 -16.52
CA VAL A 47 -11.01 5.08 -15.26
C VAL A 47 -11.95 6.17 -14.72
N ALA A 48 -11.51 7.43 -14.68
CA ALA A 48 -12.35 8.52 -14.20
C ALA A 48 -13.61 8.72 -15.05
N SER A 49 -13.55 8.47 -16.36
CA SER A 49 -14.72 8.53 -17.23
C SER A 49 -15.66 7.32 -17.11
N SER A 50 -15.16 6.16 -16.66
CA SER A 50 -15.96 4.93 -16.56
C SER A 50 -16.60 4.71 -15.19
N LEU A 51 -16.08 5.36 -14.14
CA LEU A 51 -16.60 5.22 -12.78
C LEU A 51 -17.36 6.48 -12.33
N PRO A 52 -18.52 6.33 -11.67
CA PRO A 52 -19.27 7.47 -11.16
C PRO A 52 -18.47 8.22 -10.10
N ARG A 53 -18.61 9.56 -10.08
CA ARG A 53 -17.98 10.44 -9.07
C ARG A 53 -16.48 10.21 -8.89
N THR A 54 -15.80 9.88 -9.97
CA THR A 54 -14.36 9.61 -9.97
C THR A 54 -13.61 10.68 -10.75
N THR A 55 -12.57 11.24 -10.16
CA THR A 55 -11.72 12.27 -10.78
C THR A 55 -10.28 11.80 -10.78
N PHE A 56 -9.63 11.91 -11.94
CA PHE A 56 -8.21 11.60 -12.09
C PHE A 56 -7.32 12.81 -11.84
N HIS A 57 -6.21 12.59 -11.14
CA HIS A 57 -5.12 13.55 -10.99
C HIS A 57 -3.80 12.88 -11.40
N LYS A 58 -3.05 13.53 -12.29
CA LYS A 58 -1.70 13.06 -12.63
C LYS A 58 -0.76 13.39 -11.49
N ALA A 59 -0.21 12.37 -10.83
CA ALA A 59 0.72 12.56 -9.72
C ALA A 59 1.72 11.41 -9.65
N ASN A 60 2.98 11.75 -9.33
CA ASN A 60 4.03 10.79 -9.03
C ASN A 60 4.32 10.85 -7.53
N VAL A 61 4.18 9.73 -6.82
CA VAL A 61 4.41 9.65 -5.37
C VAL A 61 5.85 9.98 -4.95
N VAL A 62 6.81 9.88 -5.88
CA VAL A 62 8.21 10.28 -5.65
C VAL A 62 8.39 11.80 -5.70
N SER A 63 7.52 12.53 -6.41
CA SER A 63 7.53 14.00 -6.44
C SER A 63 6.63 14.54 -5.34
N TYR A 64 7.23 15.01 -4.25
CA TYR A 64 6.48 15.56 -3.12
C TYR A 64 5.58 16.72 -3.54
N ASP A 65 6.10 17.69 -4.28
CA ASP A 65 5.34 18.87 -4.71
C ASP A 65 4.16 18.50 -5.63
N GLY A 66 4.38 17.58 -6.57
CA GLY A 66 3.33 17.09 -7.46
C GLY A 66 2.24 16.33 -6.70
N LEU A 67 2.65 15.49 -5.74
CA LEU A 67 1.72 14.77 -4.87
C LEU A 67 0.93 15.73 -3.97
N ALA A 68 1.60 16.70 -3.35
CA ALA A 68 0.98 17.71 -2.50
C ALA A 68 -0.05 18.57 -3.27
N ALA A 69 0.28 18.98 -4.50
CA ALA A 69 -0.64 19.71 -5.36
C ALA A 69 -1.89 18.87 -5.72
N ALA A 70 -1.72 17.57 -6.01
CA ALA A 70 -2.84 16.67 -6.27
C ALA A 70 -3.73 16.45 -5.04
N PHE A 71 -3.12 16.28 -3.85
CA PHE A 71 -3.87 16.21 -2.58
C PHE A 71 -4.68 17.50 -2.33
N ALA A 72 -4.07 18.67 -2.51
CA ALA A 72 -4.76 19.95 -2.36
C ALA A 72 -5.95 20.09 -3.33
N ALA A 73 -5.76 19.69 -4.59
CA ALA A 73 -6.81 19.72 -5.60
C ALA A 73 -7.96 18.75 -5.27
N ALA A 74 -7.64 17.51 -4.87
CA ALA A 74 -8.63 16.51 -4.45
C ALA A 74 -9.40 16.95 -3.21
N PHE A 75 -8.71 17.46 -2.18
CA PHE A 75 -9.36 17.95 -0.97
C PHE A 75 -10.34 19.09 -1.25
N LYS A 76 -9.92 20.06 -2.08
CA LYS A 76 -10.79 21.17 -2.51
C LYS A 76 -11.98 20.67 -3.32
N ALA A 77 -11.76 19.76 -4.28
CA ALA A 77 -12.82 19.18 -5.10
C ALA A 77 -13.83 18.37 -4.27
N GLY A 78 -13.37 17.68 -3.23
CA GLY A 78 -14.18 16.96 -2.26
C GLY A 78 -14.98 17.84 -1.28
N GLY A 79 -14.90 19.18 -1.41
CA GLY A 79 -15.58 20.10 -0.52
C GLY A 79 -14.86 20.30 0.82
N ASN A 80 -13.53 20.33 0.79
CA ASN A 80 -12.64 20.44 1.96
C ASN A 80 -12.83 19.28 2.95
N ARG A 81 -12.88 18.07 2.40
CA ARG A 81 -13.08 16.84 3.14
C ARG A 81 -12.22 15.72 2.59
N LEU A 82 -11.73 14.88 3.49
CA LEU A 82 -11.07 13.61 3.22
C LEU A 82 -11.50 12.61 4.29
N ASP A 83 -11.92 11.41 3.89
CA ASP A 83 -12.35 10.36 4.82
C ASP A 83 -11.50 9.09 4.67
N PHE A 84 -10.89 8.85 3.50
CA PHE A 84 -10.09 7.66 3.25
C PHE A 84 -8.91 7.94 2.32
N VAL A 85 -7.74 7.36 2.63
CA VAL A 85 -6.60 7.30 1.71
C VAL A 85 -6.09 5.87 1.57
N PHE A 86 -5.97 5.41 0.32
CA PHE A 86 -5.28 4.17 -0.02
C PHE A 86 -3.91 4.47 -0.64
N ALA A 87 -2.86 4.36 0.17
CA ALA A 87 -1.47 4.54 -0.21
C ALA A 87 -0.93 3.25 -0.88
N ASN A 88 -1.28 3.08 -2.16
CA ASN A 88 -1.14 1.84 -2.91
C ASN A 88 -0.09 1.84 -4.04
N ALA A 89 0.49 2.98 -4.41
CA ALA A 89 1.49 3.02 -5.48
C ALA A 89 2.70 2.12 -5.15
N GLY A 90 3.14 1.31 -6.14
CA GLY A 90 4.26 0.41 -5.94
C GLY A 90 4.88 -0.13 -7.22
N THR A 91 6.15 -0.53 -7.11
CA THR A 91 6.96 -1.18 -8.13
C THR A 91 7.78 -2.31 -7.48
N VAL A 92 8.32 -3.21 -8.30
CA VAL A 92 9.19 -4.31 -7.87
C VAL A 92 10.42 -4.36 -8.79
N GLU A 93 11.55 -4.80 -8.26
CA GLU A 93 12.75 -5.02 -9.06
C GLU A 93 12.44 -6.02 -10.18
N ILE A 94 13.03 -5.79 -11.34
CA ILE A 94 13.05 -6.78 -12.42
C ILE A 94 14.48 -7.33 -12.44
N PRO A 95 14.70 -8.65 -12.32
CA PRO A 95 16.03 -9.26 -12.13
C PRO A 95 17.13 -8.83 -13.12
N ASN A 96 16.77 -8.34 -14.31
CA ASN A 96 17.72 -7.81 -15.29
C ASN A 96 18.21 -6.37 -15.00
N ARG A 97 17.69 -5.70 -13.96
CA ARG A 97 18.13 -4.35 -13.55
C ARG A 97 19.09 -4.35 -12.36
N THR A 98 19.04 -5.37 -11.51
CA THR A 98 19.70 -5.35 -10.19
C THR A 98 20.86 -6.31 -10.04
N ASN A 99 20.91 -7.38 -10.84
CA ASN A 99 22.09 -8.22 -10.87
C ASN A 99 22.94 -7.76 -12.04
N GLY A 100 24.05 -7.07 -11.77
CA GLY A 100 25.12 -6.79 -12.73
C GLY A 100 25.75 -8.03 -13.37
N HIS A 101 25.12 -9.20 -13.25
CA HIS A 101 25.28 -10.30 -14.18
C HIS A 101 24.53 -9.91 -15.44
N ALA A 102 25.30 -9.30 -16.33
CA ALA A 102 25.04 -9.28 -17.75
C ALA A 102 24.29 -10.56 -18.15
N ALA A 103 23.27 -10.46 -19.02
CA ALA A 103 22.57 -11.62 -19.56
C ALA A 103 23.60 -12.71 -19.93
N PRO A 104 23.31 -14.01 -19.74
CA PRO A 104 24.29 -15.09 -19.91
C PRO A 104 25.06 -15.08 -21.25
N ASP A 105 24.57 -14.34 -22.25
CA ASP A 105 25.16 -14.18 -23.59
C ASP A 105 25.93 -12.87 -23.83
N SER A 106 26.01 -11.96 -22.86
CA SER A 106 26.83 -10.75 -23.01
C SER A 106 28.28 -11.06 -22.64
N ALA A 107 29.17 -11.03 -23.64
CA ALA A 107 30.60 -11.17 -23.48
C ALA A 107 31.13 -10.13 -22.49
N VAL A 108 31.29 -10.52 -21.23
CA VAL A 108 31.90 -9.67 -20.20
C VAL A 108 33.40 -9.68 -20.46
N ASP A 109 33.94 -8.52 -20.84
CA ASP A 109 35.39 -8.34 -20.92
C ASP A 109 36.01 -8.70 -19.56
N SER A 110 36.92 -9.67 -19.55
CA SER A 110 37.64 -10.12 -18.35
C SER A 110 38.31 -8.98 -17.57
N SER A 111 38.62 -7.84 -18.21
CA SER A 111 39.13 -6.64 -17.56
C SER A 111 38.10 -5.92 -16.66
N SER A 112 36.79 -6.15 -16.91
CA SER A 112 35.68 -5.56 -16.15
C SER A 112 35.30 -6.35 -14.90
N LEU A 113 35.85 -7.55 -14.70
CA LEU A 113 35.57 -8.37 -13.49
C LEU A 113 36.20 -7.79 -12.21
N LEU A 114 37.19 -6.89 -12.34
CA LEU A 114 37.82 -6.18 -11.22
C LEU A 114 37.20 -4.80 -10.97
N ALA A 115 36.31 -4.33 -11.85
CA ALA A 115 35.61 -3.07 -11.65
C ALA A 115 34.50 -3.24 -10.59
N PRO A 116 34.26 -2.23 -9.73
CA PRO A 116 33.14 -2.29 -8.81
C PRO A 116 31.83 -2.40 -9.58
N PRO A 117 30.82 -3.13 -9.06
CA PRO A 117 29.52 -3.23 -9.70
C PRO A 117 28.83 -1.84 -9.77
N PRO A 118 27.85 -1.66 -10.67
CA PRO A 118 27.02 -0.46 -10.68
C PRO A 118 26.32 -0.26 -9.32
N PRO A 119 25.93 0.98 -8.98
CA PRO A 119 25.19 1.24 -7.75
C PRO A 119 23.86 0.47 -7.72
N PRO A 120 23.34 0.09 -6.54
CA PRO A 120 22.05 -0.56 -6.41
C PRO A 120 20.90 0.28 -6.98
N ASP A 121 19.88 -0.38 -7.51
CA ASP A 121 18.63 0.27 -7.93
C ASP A 121 17.72 0.54 -6.72
N PHE A 122 17.57 1.81 -6.35
CA PHE A 122 16.71 2.23 -5.24
C PHE A 122 15.25 2.51 -5.66
N THR A 123 14.87 2.27 -6.92
CA THR A 123 13.52 2.59 -7.43
C THR A 123 12.40 2.01 -6.56
N SER A 124 12.51 0.76 -6.10
CA SER A 124 11.53 0.16 -5.18
C SER A 124 11.45 0.88 -3.84
N VAL A 125 12.57 1.35 -3.30
CA VAL A 125 12.59 2.13 -2.04
C VAL A 125 11.99 3.51 -2.25
N ASP A 126 12.32 4.18 -3.35
CA ASP A 126 11.83 5.51 -3.66
C ASP A 126 10.31 5.52 -3.89
N VAL A 127 9.80 4.58 -4.69
CA VAL A 127 8.37 4.51 -4.99
C VAL A 127 7.60 3.93 -3.81
N ASN A 128 7.98 2.76 -3.30
CA ASN A 128 7.17 2.04 -2.33
C ASN A 128 7.27 2.68 -0.94
N LEU A 129 8.49 2.93 -0.45
CA LEU A 129 8.71 3.42 0.90
C LEU A 129 8.58 4.94 0.96
N LYS A 130 9.42 5.70 0.25
CA LYS A 130 9.36 7.18 0.31
C LYS A 130 8.02 7.70 -0.23
N GLY A 131 7.55 7.17 -1.36
CA GLY A 131 6.24 7.52 -1.90
C GLY A 131 5.07 7.17 -0.97
N GLY A 132 5.11 6.01 -0.32
CA GLY A 132 4.15 5.63 0.73
C GLY A 132 4.17 6.59 1.91
N VAL A 133 5.35 6.92 2.43
CA VAL A 133 5.54 7.88 3.53
C VAL A 133 5.03 9.27 3.16
N ASN A 134 5.35 9.79 1.96
CA ASN A 134 4.85 11.07 1.46
C ASN A 134 3.32 11.09 1.40
N THR A 135 2.71 10.00 0.92
CA THR A 135 1.26 9.87 0.82
C THR A 135 0.61 9.88 2.19
N VAL A 136 1.17 9.14 3.16
CA VAL A 136 0.66 9.09 4.55
C VAL A 136 0.82 10.43 5.25
N HIS A 137 1.94 11.14 5.04
CA HIS A 137 2.17 12.47 5.59
C HIS A 137 1.12 13.48 5.12
N LEU A 138 0.85 13.53 3.81
CA LEU A 138 -0.18 14.41 3.25
C LEU A 138 -1.58 13.98 3.68
N ALA A 139 -1.85 12.67 3.73
CA ALA A 139 -3.12 12.13 4.23
C ALA A 139 -3.39 12.56 5.67
N HIS A 140 -2.40 12.45 6.56
CA HIS A 140 -2.50 12.88 7.96
C HIS A 140 -2.86 14.36 8.08
N HIS A 141 -2.22 15.23 7.30
CA HIS A 141 -2.54 16.65 7.25
C HIS A 141 -4.00 16.92 6.85
N TYR A 142 -4.46 16.37 5.71
CA TYR A 142 -5.80 16.65 5.19
C TYR A 142 -6.92 15.94 5.97
N LEU A 143 -6.66 14.78 6.55
CA LEU A 143 -7.58 14.12 7.50
C LEU A 143 -7.75 14.96 8.77
N ASN A 144 -6.70 15.67 9.20
CA ASN A 144 -6.80 16.56 10.35
C ASN A 144 -7.62 17.83 10.09
N LEU A 145 -7.58 18.34 8.86
CA LEU A 145 -8.43 19.44 8.41
C LEU A 145 -9.88 19.03 8.15
N SER A 146 -10.15 17.72 8.06
CA SER A 146 -11.47 17.20 7.74
C SER A 146 -12.42 17.22 8.94
N PRO A 147 -13.74 17.40 8.71
CA PRO A 147 -14.73 17.46 9.79
C PRO A 147 -14.88 16.12 10.53
N LYS A 148 -14.57 15.00 9.87
CA LYS A 148 -14.52 13.67 10.48
C LYS A 148 -13.14 13.08 10.25
N LYS A 149 -12.63 12.37 11.26
CA LYS A 149 -11.38 11.64 11.17
C LYS A 149 -11.58 10.38 10.35
N GLY A 150 -10.59 10.06 9.52
CA GLY A 150 -10.70 9.03 8.50
C GLY A 150 -9.74 7.87 8.73
N SER A 151 -9.50 7.13 7.65
CA SER A 151 -8.63 5.96 7.62
C SER A 151 -7.56 6.09 6.55
N ILE A 152 -6.38 5.53 6.84
CA ILE A 152 -5.30 5.35 5.89
C ILE A 152 -5.00 3.86 5.80
N VAL A 153 -5.00 3.32 4.58
CA VAL A 153 -4.54 1.95 4.31
C VAL A 153 -3.30 2.02 3.44
N ILE A 154 -2.23 1.38 3.89
CA ILE A 154 -0.95 1.30 3.17
C ILE A 154 -0.85 -0.06 2.48
N THR A 155 -0.52 -0.09 1.21
CA THR A 155 -0.19 -1.35 0.52
C THR A 155 1.26 -1.73 0.85
N ALA A 156 1.42 -2.60 1.84
CA ALA A 156 2.68 -3.29 2.10
C ALA A 156 2.81 -4.51 1.17
N SER A 157 3.04 -5.70 1.72
CA SER A 157 3.08 -6.99 1.01
C SER A 157 3.20 -8.10 2.07
N ALA A 158 2.89 -9.35 1.73
CA ALA A 158 3.43 -10.49 2.46
C ALA A 158 4.97 -10.39 2.58
N SER A 159 5.62 -9.75 1.59
CA SER A 159 7.04 -9.40 1.61
C SER A 159 7.45 -8.38 2.68
N GLY A 160 6.51 -7.84 3.45
CA GLY A 160 6.80 -7.03 4.64
C GLY A 160 7.08 -7.87 5.90
N PHE A 161 6.91 -9.20 5.80
CA PHE A 161 7.13 -10.17 6.89
C PHE A 161 8.03 -11.31 6.48
N TRP A 162 7.92 -11.78 5.23
CA TRP A 162 8.73 -12.87 4.70
C TRP A 162 9.52 -12.40 3.49
N PRO A 163 10.84 -12.63 3.41
CA PRO A 163 11.64 -12.08 2.33
C PRO A 163 11.26 -12.66 0.96
N THR A 164 11.19 -11.79 -0.05
CA THR A 164 11.19 -12.20 -1.45
C THR A 164 12.63 -12.18 -1.95
N TYR A 165 13.27 -13.35 -1.99
CA TYR A 165 14.72 -13.48 -2.19
C TYR A 165 15.25 -12.91 -3.52
N TRP A 166 14.41 -12.79 -4.54
CA TRP A 166 14.79 -12.24 -5.84
C TRP A 166 14.58 -10.71 -5.94
N ALA A 167 13.94 -10.08 -4.94
CA ALA A 167 13.64 -8.64 -4.89
C ALA A 167 14.02 -8.05 -3.53
N PRO A 168 15.33 -7.87 -3.24
CA PRO A 168 15.81 -7.42 -1.93
C PRO A 168 15.41 -5.98 -1.57
N MET A 169 15.41 -5.05 -2.54
CA MET A 169 15.01 -3.65 -2.34
C MET A 169 13.49 -3.52 -2.18
N TYR A 170 12.70 -4.32 -2.90
CA TYR A 170 11.26 -4.46 -2.68
C TYR A 170 11.00 -4.93 -1.26
N THR A 171 11.65 -6.04 -0.87
CA THR A 171 11.53 -6.61 0.48
C THR A 171 11.88 -5.56 1.53
N ALA A 172 13.03 -4.89 1.41
CA ALA A 172 13.44 -3.82 2.33
C ALA A 172 12.38 -2.70 2.40
N SER A 173 11.85 -2.26 1.26
CA SER A 173 10.82 -1.22 1.21
C SER A 173 9.52 -1.65 1.92
N LYS A 174 9.10 -2.92 1.77
CA LYS A 174 7.85 -3.43 2.34
C LYS A 174 7.98 -3.73 3.84
N PHE A 175 9.12 -4.21 4.32
CA PHE A 175 9.43 -4.27 5.75
C PHE A 175 9.42 -2.87 6.38
N GLY A 176 10.04 -1.90 5.71
CA GLY A 176 10.05 -0.50 6.14
C GLY A 176 8.64 0.07 6.31
N LEU A 177 7.72 -0.22 5.38
CA LEU A 177 6.33 0.21 5.48
C LEU A 177 5.59 -0.41 6.68
N ILE A 178 5.86 -1.65 7.08
CA ILE A 178 5.24 -2.27 8.25
C ILE A 178 5.67 -1.55 9.54
N GLY A 179 6.98 -1.31 9.71
CA GLY A 179 7.51 -0.58 10.87
C GLY A 179 7.00 0.86 10.93
N PHE A 180 7.01 1.54 9.77
CA PHE A 180 6.45 2.89 9.64
C PHE A 180 4.97 2.93 10.00
N MET A 181 4.16 2.03 9.42
CA MET A 181 2.72 1.93 9.66
C MET A 181 2.39 1.76 11.15
N ARG A 182 3.05 0.81 11.83
CA ARG A 182 2.86 0.57 13.27
C ARG A 182 3.18 1.81 14.12
N THR A 183 4.22 2.54 13.73
CA THR A 183 4.65 3.75 14.42
C THR A 183 3.63 4.88 14.25
N VAL A 184 3.26 5.20 13.00
CA VAL A 184 2.31 6.29 12.75
C VAL A 184 0.90 5.97 13.21
N ALA A 185 0.48 4.70 13.19
CA ALA A 185 -0.80 4.30 13.76
C ALA A 185 -0.89 4.61 15.26
N HIS A 186 0.19 4.35 16.00
CA HIS A 186 0.26 4.71 17.42
C HIS A 186 0.18 6.24 17.62
N LEU A 187 0.92 7.00 16.80
CA LEU A 187 0.95 8.46 16.89
C LEU A 187 -0.39 9.12 16.49
N TYR A 188 -1.10 8.57 15.52
CA TYR A 188 -2.33 9.17 14.97
C TYR A 188 -3.60 8.69 15.68
N ARG A 189 -3.52 7.61 16.47
CA ARG A 189 -4.65 7.08 17.25
C ARG A 189 -5.31 8.12 18.18
N PRO A 190 -4.57 8.93 18.96
CA PRO A 190 -5.17 9.96 19.82
C PRO A 190 -5.96 11.02 19.03
N GLU A 191 -5.63 11.23 17.76
CA GLU A 191 -6.34 12.15 16.87
C GLU A 191 -7.59 11.52 16.22
N GLY A 192 -7.82 10.22 16.45
CA GLY A 192 -8.92 9.45 15.88
C GLY A 192 -8.68 8.96 14.45
N ILE A 193 -7.47 9.08 13.90
CA ILE A 193 -7.14 8.64 12.53
C ILE A 193 -6.62 7.21 12.56
N ARG A 194 -7.28 6.30 11.84
CA ARG A 194 -6.88 4.90 11.72
C ARG A 194 -5.79 4.73 10.66
N VAL A 195 -4.75 3.96 10.94
CA VAL A 195 -3.73 3.58 9.96
C VAL A 195 -3.50 2.08 10.04
N ASN A 196 -3.65 1.38 8.93
CA ASN A 196 -3.45 -0.06 8.82
C ASN A 196 -2.73 -0.40 7.51
N ALA A 197 -2.26 -1.64 7.37
CA ALA A 197 -1.64 -2.14 6.15
C ALA A 197 -2.43 -3.30 5.55
N LEU A 198 -2.60 -3.26 4.23
CA LEU A 198 -2.89 -4.42 3.42
C LEU A 198 -1.56 -5.07 3.01
N CYS A 199 -1.44 -6.38 3.22
CA CYS A 199 -0.24 -7.16 2.92
C CYS A 199 -0.56 -8.26 1.90
N PRO A 200 -0.69 -7.93 0.61
CA PRO A 200 -1.08 -8.91 -0.40
C PRO A 200 0.00 -9.96 -0.63
N GLY A 201 -0.43 -11.19 -0.90
CA GLY A 201 0.36 -12.24 -1.55
C GLY A 201 0.44 -12.00 -3.06
N ALA A 202 0.40 -13.07 -3.85
CA ALA A 202 0.44 -12.96 -5.31
C ALA A 202 -0.90 -12.42 -5.85
N VAL A 203 -0.91 -11.21 -6.42
CA VAL A 203 -2.10 -10.62 -7.06
C VAL A 203 -1.76 -10.32 -8.51
N ARG A 204 -2.50 -10.92 -9.45
CA ARG A 204 -2.30 -10.67 -10.89
C ARG A 204 -2.63 -9.21 -11.22
N THR A 205 -1.59 -8.39 -11.34
CA THR A 205 -1.67 -6.95 -11.61
C THR A 205 -0.59 -6.52 -12.60
N PRO A 206 -0.66 -5.30 -13.16
CA PRO A 206 0.41 -4.74 -13.99
C PRO A 206 1.75 -4.50 -13.27
N LEU A 207 1.90 -4.89 -12.00
CA LEU A 207 3.16 -4.83 -11.26
C LEU A 207 4.25 -5.71 -11.90
N LEU A 208 3.84 -6.87 -12.45
CA LEU A 208 4.69 -7.76 -13.23
C LEU A 208 4.11 -7.95 -14.64
N PRO A 209 4.93 -8.29 -15.64
CA PRO A 209 4.46 -8.66 -16.97
C PRO A 209 3.48 -9.84 -16.93
N ALA A 210 2.51 -9.87 -17.84
CA ALA A 210 1.51 -10.94 -17.91
C ALA A 210 2.14 -12.36 -17.94
N ALA A 211 3.19 -12.54 -18.74
CA ALA A 211 3.92 -13.81 -18.84
C ALA A 211 4.51 -14.30 -17.50
N ALA A 212 4.86 -13.40 -16.58
CA ALA A 212 5.34 -13.79 -15.25
C ALA A 212 4.20 -14.38 -14.39
N TRP A 213 2.97 -13.89 -14.58
CA TRP A 213 1.79 -14.39 -13.88
C TRP A 213 1.25 -15.70 -14.45
N ASP A 214 1.52 -16.00 -15.72
CA ASP A 214 1.07 -17.25 -16.35
C ASP A 214 1.79 -18.48 -15.75
N MET A 215 2.96 -18.26 -15.13
CA MET A 215 3.71 -19.29 -14.40
C MET A 215 3.25 -19.46 -12.95
N THR A 216 2.36 -18.60 -12.45
CA THR A 216 1.86 -18.67 -11.07
C THR A 216 0.64 -19.58 -11.00
N PRO A 217 0.63 -20.63 -10.15
CA PRO A 217 -0.56 -21.46 -9.96
C PRO A 217 -1.79 -20.63 -9.57
N GLU A 218 -2.94 -20.94 -10.16
CA GLU A 218 -4.17 -20.15 -9.97
C GLU A 218 -4.64 -20.14 -8.51
N ASP A 219 -4.43 -21.23 -7.78
CA ASP A 219 -4.76 -21.35 -6.35
C ASP A 219 -3.87 -20.49 -5.44
N MET A 220 -2.68 -20.08 -5.92
CA MET A 220 -1.82 -19.12 -5.24
C MET A 220 -2.20 -17.67 -5.50
N LEU A 221 -3.01 -17.41 -6.53
CA LEU A 221 -3.44 -16.05 -6.86
C LEU A 221 -4.51 -15.58 -5.88
N THR A 222 -4.29 -14.36 -5.39
CA THR A 222 -5.20 -13.65 -4.51
C THR A 222 -6.17 -12.85 -5.38
N PRO A 223 -7.49 -13.08 -5.27
CA PRO A 223 -8.49 -12.35 -6.05
C PRO A 223 -8.49 -10.86 -5.73
N LEU A 224 -8.68 -10.02 -6.75
CA LEU A 224 -8.79 -8.56 -6.56
C LEU A 224 -10.02 -8.19 -5.72
N GLU A 225 -11.06 -9.02 -5.76
CA GLU A 225 -12.28 -8.88 -4.96
C GLU A 225 -11.96 -8.99 -3.47
N LEU A 226 -11.11 -9.95 -3.08
CA LEU A 226 -10.67 -10.09 -1.68
C LEU A 226 -9.83 -8.89 -1.25
N ILE A 227 -8.96 -8.39 -2.13
CA ILE A 227 -8.18 -7.18 -1.86
C ILE A 227 -9.12 -5.99 -1.60
N ALA A 228 -10.09 -5.77 -2.48
CA ALA A 228 -11.04 -4.68 -2.34
C ALA A 228 -11.89 -4.82 -1.07
N GLU A 229 -12.37 -6.03 -0.76
CA GLU A 229 -13.14 -6.29 0.47
C GLU A 229 -12.35 -5.92 1.72
N VAL A 230 -11.10 -6.40 1.84
CA VAL A 230 -10.25 -6.11 3.01
C VAL A 230 -9.99 -4.61 3.12
N VAL A 231 -9.67 -3.94 2.02
CA VAL A 231 -9.41 -2.50 2.02
C VAL A 231 -10.65 -1.71 2.41
N LEU A 232 -11.85 -2.09 1.94
CA LEU A 232 -13.10 -1.42 2.31
C LEU A 232 -13.42 -1.62 3.80
N LYS A 233 -13.24 -2.82 4.36
CA LYS A 233 -13.41 -3.04 5.80
C LYS A 233 -12.49 -2.14 6.62
N LEU A 234 -11.21 -2.06 6.23
CA LEU A 234 -10.23 -1.16 6.86
C LEU A 234 -10.55 0.32 6.64
N ALA A 235 -11.08 0.71 5.48
CA ALA A 235 -11.48 2.09 5.19
C ALA A 235 -12.67 2.51 6.06
N GLU A 236 -13.68 1.65 6.18
CA GLU A 236 -14.95 1.95 6.85
C GLU A 236 -14.92 1.68 8.35
N GLY A 237 -13.93 0.92 8.84
CA GLY A 237 -13.83 0.55 10.25
C GLY A 237 -14.76 -0.60 10.60
N GLU A 238 -15.00 -1.51 9.67
CA GLU A 238 -15.77 -2.72 9.93
C GLU A 238 -14.89 -3.76 10.64
N GLU A 239 -15.48 -4.56 11.53
CA GLU A 239 -14.79 -5.69 12.17
C GLU A 239 -14.12 -6.56 11.10
N VAL A 240 -12.82 -6.84 11.30
CA VAL A 240 -12.10 -7.80 10.48
C VAL A 240 -12.14 -9.14 11.18
N VAL A 241 -12.73 -10.15 10.53
CA VAL A 241 -12.65 -11.54 10.95
C VAL A 241 -11.77 -12.28 9.97
N ASP A 242 -10.67 -12.81 10.45
CA ASP A 242 -9.70 -13.50 9.62
C ASP A 242 -10.09 -14.98 9.39
N SER A 243 -9.40 -15.65 8.48
CA SER A 243 -9.69 -17.04 8.09
C SER A 243 -9.43 -18.06 9.22
N LYS A 244 -8.81 -17.66 10.33
CA LYS A 244 -8.62 -18.47 11.54
C LYS A 244 -9.64 -18.13 12.64
N GLY A 245 -10.54 -17.19 12.40
CA GLY A 245 -11.52 -16.71 13.36
C GLY A 245 -11.00 -15.65 14.32
N VAL A 246 -9.80 -15.09 14.10
CA VAL A 246 -9.32 -13.92 14.84
C VAL A 246 -10.18 -12.73 14.47
N ARG A 247 -10.70 -12.04 15.49
CA ARG A 247 -11.56 -10.87 15.35
C ARG A 247 -10.79 -9.63 15.76
N VAL A 248 -10.81 -8.61 14.91
CA VAL A 248 -10.27 -7.28 15.21
C VAL A 248 -11.41 -6.28 15.09
N PRO A 249 -11.96 -5.79 16.21
CA PRO A 249 -13.06 -4.85 16.21
C PRO A 249 -12.58 -3.45 15.76
N SER A 250 -13.52 -2.56 15.43
CA SER A 250 -13.22 -1.24 14.84
C SER A 250 -12.25 -0.41 15.70
N GLU A 251 -12.39 -0.48 17.02
CA GLU A 251 -11.60 0.24 18.02
C GLU A 251 -10.14 -0.23 18.10
N GLU A 252 -9.85 -1.42 17.57
CA GLU A 252 -8.52 -2.02 17.50
C GLU A 252 -7.90 -1.94 16.09
N LEU A 253 -8.60 -1.36 15.10
CA LEU A 253 -8.08 -1.14 13.74
C LEU A 253 -7.08 0.03 13.69
N TYR A 254 -6.03 -0.07 14.49
CA TYR A 254 -4.85 0.79 14.50
C TYR A 254 -3.61 -0.09 14.49
N GLY A 255 -2.74 0.09 13.50
CA GLY A 255 -1.47 -0.63 13.46
C GLY A 255 -1.60 -2.07 12.95
N GLN A 256 -2.76 -2.44 12.39
CA GLN A 256 -3.04 -3.79 11.94
C GLN A 256 -2.44 -4.05 10.57
N ALA A 257 -1.83 -5.21 10.39
CA ALA A 257 -1.37 -5.68 9.09
C ALA A 257 -2.22 -6.88 8.68
N ILE A 258 -3.03 -6.73 7.64
CA ILE A 258 -3.92 -7.79 7.15
C ILE A 258 -3.28 -8.42 5.92
N VAL A 259 -2.84 -9.67 6.05
CA VAL A 259 -2.30 -10.46 4.93
C VAL A 259 -3.47 -11.05 4.15
N ALA A 260 -3.57 -10.74 2.87
CA ALA A 260 -4.52 -11.37 1.96
C ALA A 260 -3.75 -12.25 0.99
N ASN A 261 -3.92 -13.57 1.07
CA ASN A 261 -3.16 -14.52 0.28
C ASN A 261 -4.05 -15.70 -0.18
N GLY A 262 -4.05 -15.97 -1.49
CA GLY A 262 -5.01 -16.88 -2.09
C GLY A 262 -6.43 -16.39 -1.79
N LYS A 263 -7.28 -17.27 -1.26
CA LYS A 263 -8.66 -16.93 -0.88
C LYS A 263 -8.83 -16.56 0.61
N ASN A 264 -7.73 -16.38 1.33
CA ASN A 264 -7.74 -16.21 2.77
C ASN A 264 -7.22 -14.84 3.20
N CYS A 265 -7.66 -14.36 4.36
CA CYS A 265 -7.09 -13.19 5.02
C CYS A 265 -6.66 -13.54 6.45
N TYR A 266 -5.58 -12.93 6.92
CA TYR A 266 -4.99 -13.19 8.24
C TYR A 266 -4.57 -11.89 8.90
N VAL A 267 -4.80 -11.77 10.20
CA VAL A 267 -4.21 -10.68 10.99
C VAL A 267 -2.77 -11.06 11.32
N GLN A 268 -1.82 -10.30 10.78
CA GLN A 268 -0.40 -10.57 10.96
C GLN A 268 0.19 -9.65 12.03
N ASN A 269 0.52 -10.27 13.16
CA ASN A 269 1.19 -9.61 14.27
C ASN A 269 2.68 -9.34 13.97
N GLY A 270 3.41 -8.82 14.96
CA GLY A 270 4.88 -8.69 14.89
C GLY A 270 5.53 -10.01 14.42
N PRO A 271 6.69 -9.94 13.73
CA PRO A 271 7.43 -11.17 13.43
C PRO A 271 7.71 -11.91 14.74
N GLU A 272 7.65 -13.24 14.68
CA GLU A 272 8.11 -14.07 15.79
C GLU A 272 9.59 -13.74 16.05
N TYR A 273 10.00 -13.84 17.31
CA TYR A 273 11.41 -13.69 17.65
C TYR A 273 12.22 -14.78 16.94
N CYS A 274 13.37 -14.42 16.39
CA CYS A 274 14.19 -15.35 15.61
C CYS A 274 14.70 -16.56 16.42
N ASP A 275 14.77 -16.42 17.74
CA ASP A 275 15.13 -17.46 18.69
C ASP A 275 14.67 -17.08 20.11
N GLU A 276 14.82 -18.01 21.05
CA GLU A 276 14.50 -17.80 22.47
C GLU A 276 15.37 -16.72 23.13
N VAL A 277 16.60 -16.51 22.65
CA VAL A 277 17.51 -15.50 23.20
C VAL A 277 16.99 -14.10 22.90
N MET A 278 16.55 -13.87 21.67
CA MET A 278 15.91 -12.62 21.26
C MET A 278 14.58 -12.42 21.98
N ALA A 279 13.77 -13.48 22.13
CA ALA A 279 12.52 -13.41 22.89
C ALA A 279 12.78 -12.95 24.34
N ARG A 280 13.76 -13.54 25.03
CA ARG A 280 14.16 -13.17 26.40
C ARG A 280 14.79 -11.79 26.48
N THR A 281 15.59 -11.40 25.49
CA THR A 281 16.16 -10.05 25.42
C THR A 281 15.05 -9.01 25.37
N MET A 282 13.97 -9.30 24.64
CA MET A 282 12.80 -8.44 24.52
C MET A 282 11.81 -8.58 25.69
N GLU A 283 11.98 -9.52 26.63
CA GLU A 283 11.16 -9.56 27.85
C GLU A 283 11.30 -8.29 28.68
N GLY A 284 12.49 -7.66 28.67
CA GLY A 284 12.70 -6.36 29.31
C GLY A 284 11.92 -5.21 28.66
N THR A 285 11.44 -5.38 27.43
CA THR A 285 10.55 -4.41 26.74
C THR A 285 9.07 -4.70 26.95
N LYS A 286 8.70 -5.77 27.66
CA LYS A 286 7.34 -6.02 28.15
C LYS A 286 7.03 -5.10 29.34
N THR A 287 7.19 -3.79 29.19
CA THR A 287 6.83 -2.82 30.22
C THR A 287 5.34 -2.49 30.17
N LEU A 288 4.60 -3.06 31.15
CA LEU A 288 3.50 -2.52 31.96
C LEU A 288 2.28 -1.80 31.34
N PHE A 289 2.18 -1.64 30.02
CA PHE A 289 1.03 -0.97 29.40
C PHE A 289 0.43 -1.85 28.31
N GLN A 290 -0.31 -2.88 28.75
CA GLN A 290 -1.40 -3.49 27.99
C GLN A 290 -2.62 -2.59 28.04
#